data_AF-A0A519EL76-F1
#
_entry.id   AF-A0A519EL76-F1
#
_cell.length_a   1.000
_cell.length_b   1.000
_cell.length_c   1.000
_cell.angle_alpha   90.00
_cell.angle_beta   90.00
_cell.angle_gamma   90.00
#
_symmetry.space_group_name_H-M   'P 1'
#
loop_
_entity.id
_entity.type
_entity.pdbx_description
1 polymer ?
#
loop_
_entity_poly.entity_id
_entity_poly.type
_entity_poly.pdbx_seq_one_letter_code
_entity_poly.pdbx_strand_id
1 'polypeptide(L)'
;MYAHIARWSSRAAGFLLFCLMLLTFFDVAGRNLFNRPINGTSELTEIALAAIIFLMLPRVAIAGQHIVIDLIDTFVSTRVV
;
A
#
# COMPACT_ATOMS: atom_id res chain seq x y z
N MET A 1 -1.75 -17.36 17.65
CA MET A 1 -1.80 -17.80 16.23
C MET A 1 -1.90 -16.62 15.26
N TYR A 2 -2.90 -15.73 15.38
CA TYR A 2 -3.11 -14.57 14.48
C TYR A 2 -1.90 -13.63 14.32
N ALA A 3 -1.11 -13.45 15.38
CA ALA A 3 0.08 -12.60 15.34
C ALA A 3 1.20 -13.12 14.43
N HIS A 4 1.28 -14.43 14.15
CA HIS A 4 2.29 -14.95 13.21
C HIS A 4 1.93 -14.60 11.77
N ILE A 5 0.68 -14.84 11.36
CA ILE A 5 0.19 -14.58 10.00
C ILE A 5 0.40 -13.09 9.65
N ALA A 6 0.07 -12.19 10.57
CA ALA A 6 0.26 -10.75 10.37
C ALA A 6 1.74 -10.35 10.27
N ARG A 7 2.65 -11.01 11.00
CA ARG A 7 4.09 -10.72 10.91
C ARG A 7 4.68 -11.19 9.57
N TRP A 8 4.27 -12.36 9.09
CA TRP A 8 4.70 -12.87 7.79
C TRP A 8 4.20 -12.00 6.64
N SER A 9 2.91 -11.60 6.67
CA SER A 9 2.33 -10.75 5.64
C SER A 9 2.98 -9.36 5.62
N SER A 10 3.34 -8.80 6.78
CA SER A 10 4.04 -7.51 6.87
C SER A 10 5.45 -7.55 6.29
N ARG A 11 6.19 -8.64 6.53
CA ARG A 11 7.52 -8.84 5.95
C ARG A 11 7.44 -8.97 4.44
N ALA A 12 6.45 -9.72 3.93
CA ALA A 12 6.20 -9.85 2.50
C ALA A 12 5.81 -8.51 1.87
N ALA A 13 4.91 -7.74 2.49
CA ALA A 13 4.52 -6.40 2.04
C ALA A 13 5.72 -5.44 2.00
N GLY A 14 6.55 -5.44 3.04
CA GLY A 14 7.76 -4.60 3.10
C GLY A 14 8.79 -4.98 2.05
N PHE A 15 8.99 -6.27 1.79
CA PHE A 15 9.87 -6.72 0.72
C PHE A 15 9.34 -6.29 -0.66
N LEU A 16 8.03 -6.44 -0.90
CA LEU A 16 7.41 -6.05 -2.16
C LEU A 16 7.46 -4.53 -2.39
N LEU A 17 7.24 -3.73 -1.33
CA LEU A 17 7.44 -2.28 -1.34
C LEU A 17 8.89 -1.89 -1.67
N PHE A 18 9.87 -2.61 -1.11
CA PHE A 18 11.27 -2.37 -1.41
C PHE A 18 11.60 -2.68 -2.87
N CYS A 19 11.07 -3.78 -3.42
CA CYS A 19 11.20 -4.09 -4.85
C CYS A 19 10.54 -3.00 -5.72
N LEU A 20 9.38 -2.48 -5.33
CA LEU A 20 8.68 -1.39 -6.03
C LEU A 20 9.52 -0.10 -6.02
N MET A 21 10.15 0.23 -4.89
CA MET A 21 11.09 1.35 -4.77
C MET A 21 12.30 1.18 -5.71
N LEU A 22 12.89 -0.02 -5.78
CA LEU A 22 13.98 -0.28 -6.71
C LEU A 22 13.52 -0.17 -8.16
N LEU A 23 12.35 -0.71 -8.50
CA LEU A 23 11.76 -0.59 -9.83
C LEU A 23 11.61 0.88 -10.23
N THR A 24 11.05 1.72 -9.36
CA THR A 24 10.89 3.16 -9.63
C THR A 24 12.24 3.86 -9.76
N PHE A 25 13.21 3.51 -8.90
CA PHE A 25 14.55 4.06 -9.00
C PHE A 25 15.22 3.70 -10.34
N PHE A 26 15.15 2.43 -10.75
CA PHE A 26 15.73 1.99 -12.02
C PHE A 26 14.97 2.53 -13.23
N ASP A 27 13.65 2.74 -13.17
CA ASP A 27 12.90 3.38 -14.25
C ASP A 27 13.36 4.84 -14.45
N VAL A 28 13.50 5.60 -13.35
CA VAL A 28 14.01 6.98 -13.39
C VAL A 28 15.46 7.02 -13.85
N ALA A 29 16.32 6.13 -13.33
CA ALA A 29 17.72 6.04 -13.75
C ALA A 29 17.85 5.64 -15.22
N GLY A 30 17.08 4.65 -15.69
CA GLY A 30 17.06 4.21 -17.09
C GLY A 30 16.62 5.31 -18.04
N ARG A 31 15.59 6.07 -17.65
CA ARG A 31 15.11 7.23 -18.40
C ARG A 31 16.16 8.34 -18.47
N ASN A 32 16.83 8.65 -17.37
CA ASN A 32 17.77 9.77 -17.28
C ASN A 32 19.18 9.46 -17.81
N LEU A 33 19.69 8.23 -17.63
CA LEU A 33 21.06 7.86 -18.04
C LEU A 33 21.11 7.24 -19.45
N PHE A 34 20.11 6.42 -19.79
CA PHE A 34 20.13 5.63 -21.02
C PHE A 34 19.07 6.07 -22.03
N ASN A 35 18.25 7.08 -21.69
CA ASN A 35 17.12 7.57 -22.49
C ASN A 35 16.17 6.43 -22.95
N ARG A 36 16.12 5.36 -22.15
CA ARG A 36 15.35 4.13 -22.39
C ARG A 36 14.55 3.84 -21.11
N PRO A 37 13.28 4.28 -21.04
CA PRO A 37 12.44 3.98 -19.89
C PRO A 37 12.15 2.47 -19.80
N ILE A 38 11.82 2.00 -18.60
CA ILE A 38 11.36 0.63 -18.42
C ILE A 38 9.87 0.59 -18.81
N ASN A 39 9.56 -0.03 -19.95
CA ASN A 39 8.18 -0.21 -20.40
C ASN A 39 7.43 -1.13 -19.43
N GLY A 40 6.16 -0.81 -19.14
CA GLY A 40 5.34 -1.63 -18.23
C GLY A 40 5.46 -1.27 -16.74
N THR A 41 6.21 -0.21 -16.39
CA THR A 41 6.45 0.16 -14.99
C THR A 41 5.15 0.55 -14.26
N SER A 42 4.22 1.22 -14.95
CA SER A 42 2.95 1.65 -14.37
C SER A 42 2.05 0.45 -14.04
N GLU A 43 1.90 -0.48 -14.98
CA GLU A 43 1.09 -1.69 -14.82
C GLU A 43 1.66 -2.57 -13.71
N LEU A 44 2.98 -2.72 -13.65
CA LEU A 44 3.65 -3.48 -12.60
C LEU A 44 3.48 -2.81 -11.23
N THR A 45 3.50 -1.48 -11.17
CA THR A 45 3.27 -0.70 -9.96
C THR A 45 1.83 -0.86 -9.46
N GLU A 46 0.84 -0.81 -10.34
CA GLU A 46 -0.58 -1.01 -9.98
C GLU A 46 -0.82 -2.39 -9.36
N ILE A 47 -0.32 -3.45 -10.00
CA ILE A 47 -0.45 -4.83 -9.49
C ILE A 47 0.31 -4.99 -8.16
N ALA A 48 1.50 -4.41 -8.06
CA ALA A 48 2.30 -4.48 -6.84
C ALA A 48 1.63 -3.74 -5.67
N LEU A 49 1.07 -2.54 -5.90
CA LEU A 49 0.30 -1.80 -4.90
C LEU A 49 -0.92 -2.59 -4.43
N ALA A 50 -1.68 -3.19 -5.36
CA ALA A 50 -2.79 -4.05 -4.99
C ALA A 50 -2.34 -5.22 -4.09
N ALA A 51 -1.25 -5.91 -4.46
CA ALA A 51 -0.69 -6.99 -3.66
C ALA A 51 -0.24 -6.51 -2.25
N ILE A 52 0.41 -5.35 -2.15
CA ILE A 52 0.84 -4.75 -0.88
C ILE A 52 -0.37 -4.47 0.01
N ILE A 53 -1.44 -3.88 -0.53
CA ILE A 53 -2.67 -3.58 0.20
C ILE A 53 -3.25 -4.87 0.79
N PHE A 54 -3.43 -5.90 -0.04
CA PHE A 54 -3.95 -7.20 0.42
C PHE A 54 -3.06 -7.87 1.47
N LEU A 55 -1.73 -7.75 1.35
CA LEU A 55 -0.78 -8.26 2.34
C LEU A 55 -0.84 -7.49 3.68
N MET A 56 -1.19 -6.21 3.64
CA MET A 56 -1.36 -5.37 4.83
C MET A 56 -2.72 -5.52 5.52
N LEU A 57 -3.78 -5.88 4.79
CA LEU A 57 -5.14 -6.08 5.33
C LEU A 57 -5.19 -6.85 6.67
N PRO A 58 -4.57 -8.03 6.84
CA PRO A 58 -4.66 -8.76 8.10
C PRO A 58 -4.05 -7.99 9.28
N ARG A 59 -3.06 -7.13 9.03
CA ARG A 59 -2.45 -6.31 10.08
C ARG A 59 -3.33 -5.14 10.47
N VAL A 60 -3.95 -4.48 9.50
CA VAL A 60 -4.90 -3.38 9.75
C VAL A 60 -6.15 -3.90 10.45
N ALA A 61 -6.66 -5.06 10.04
CA ALA A 61 -7.81 -5.72 10.64
C ALA A 61 -7.58 -6.09 12.11
N ILE A 62 -6.41 -6.66 12.45
CA ILE A 62 -6.08 -7.00 13.85
C ILE A 62 -5.87 -5.75 14.71
N ALA A 63 -5.32 -4.68 14.13
CA ALA A 63 -5.07 -3.44 14.87
C ALA A 63 -6.35 -2.64 15.16
N GLY A 64 -7.49 -2.99 14.54
CA GLY A 64 -8.72 -2.21 14.63
C GLY A 64 -8.57 -0.80 14.05
N GLN A 65 -7.52 -0.54 13.26
CA GLN A 65 -7.17 0.76 12.69
C GLN A 65 -7.84 0.97 11.33
N HIS A 66 -9.02 0.38 11.11
CA HIS A 66 -9.81 0.71 9.93
C HIS A 66 -10.18 2.18 10.04
N ILE A 67 -9.80 2.97 9.03
CA ILE A 67 -10.12 4.40 8.99
C ILE A 67 -11.64 4.48 8.78
N VAL A 68 -12.38 4.72 9.86
CA VAL A 68 -13.80 5.06 9.78
C VAL A 68 -13.86 6.53 9.43
N ILE A 69 -14.42 6.83 8.26
CA ILE A 69 -14.71 8.20 7.87
C ILE A 69 -16.16 8.44 8.27
N ASP A 70 -16.38 9.20 9.34
CA ASP A 70 -17.73 9.57 9.78
C ASP A 70 -18.26 10.72 8.93
N LEU A 71 -18.76 10.40 7.74
CA LEU A 71 -19.33 11.39 6.82
C LEU A 71 -20.63 12.00 7.38
N ILE A 72 -21.44 11.21 8.09
CA ILE A 72 -22.78 11.62 8.55
C ILE A 72 -22.68 12.58 9.75
N ASP A 73 -21.72 12.38 10.67
CA ASP A 73 -21.51 13.27 11.82
C ASP A 73 -21.15 14.70 11.40
N THR A 74 -20.53 14.86 10.23
CA THR A 74 -20.19 16.19 9.71
C THR A 74 -21.43 16.97 9.23
N PHE A 75 -22.49 16.27 8.78
CA PHE A 75 -23.73 16.90 8.31
C PHE A 75 -24.82 16.99 9.38
N VAL A 76 -24.78 16.11 10.38
CA VAL A 76 -25.70 16.13 11.52
C VAL A 76 -25.06 16.97 12.62
N SER A 77 -25.32 18.28 12.61
CA SER A 77 -24.96 19.19 13.70
C SER A 77 -25.41 18.58 15.04
N THR A 78 -24.44 18.18 15.86
CA THR A 78 -24.62 17.69 17.23
C THR A 78 -25.23 18.79 18.10
N ARG A 79 -26.54 18.97 18.00
CA ARG A 79 -27.37 19.77 18.91
C ARG A 79 -28.61 19.00 19.29
N VAL A 80 -28.44 17.75 19.71
CA VAL A 80 -29.40 17.03 20.54
C VAL A 80 -28.61 16.02 21.37
N VAL A 81 -28.15 16.44 22.56
CA VAL A 81 -28.31 15.84 23.92
C VAL A 81 -27.41 16.64 24.86
#